data_AF-A0AA39RM80-F1
#
_entry.id   AF-A0AA39RM80-F1
#
_cell.length_a   1.000
_cell.length_b   1.000
_cell.length_c   1.000
_cell.angle_alpha   90.00
_cell.angle_beta   90.00
_cell.angle_gamma   90.00
#
_symmetry.space_group_name_H-M   'P 1'
#
loop_
_entity.id
_entity.type
_entity.pdbx_description
1 polymer ?
#
loop_
_entity_poly.entity_id
_entity_poly.type
_entity_poly.pdbx_seq_one_letter_code
_entity_poly.pdbx_strand_id
1 'polypeptide(L)' 'MVQAGPGVTCLAFVDGGINKHRASMIIGAHQLQDNLLQFDLARSMLGFSSSLLLRGTSCSNFNFTATTTPYME' A
#
# COMPACT_ATOMS: atom_id res chain seq x y z
N MET A 1 10.57 5.02 5.66
CA MET A 1 10.88 4.82 7.10
C MET A 1 9.61 5.07 7.89
N VAL A 2 9.48 4.54 9.10
CA VAL A 2 8.30 4.73 9.97
C VAL A 2 8.69 5.44 11.25
N GLN A 3 7.81 6.28 11.77
CA GLN A 3 7.98 6.87 13.11
C GLN A 3 7.53 5.84 14.16
N ALA A 4 8.50 5.20 14.82
CA ALA A 4 8.24 4.21 15.85
C ALA A 4 7.95 4.85 17.23
N GLY A 5 8.40 6.09 17.42
CA GLY A 5 8.17 6.88 18.61
C GLY A 5 8.48 8.37 18.35
N PRO A 6 8.20 9.26 19.31
CA PRO A 6 8.52 10.69 19.16
C PRO A 6 10.00 10.90 18.83
N GLY A 7 10.29 11.47 17.66
CA GLY A 7 11.66 11.69 17.17
C GLY A 7 12.44 10.42 16.78
N VAL A 8 11.82 9.23 16.84
CA VAL A 8 12.47 7.96 16.50
C VAL A 8 11.92 7.43 15.18
N THR A 9 12.82 7.30 14.21
CA THR A 9 12.51 6.81 12.86
C THR A 9 13.24 5.49 12.61
N CYS A 10 12.51 4.46 12.19
CA CYS A 10 13.03 3.12 11.95
C CYS A 10 12.89 2.71 10.47
N LEU A 11 13.80 1.85 10.02
CA LEU A 11 13.65 1.15 8.75
C LEU A 11 12.50 0.14 8.85
N ALA A 12 11.51 0.25 7.96
CA ALA A 12 10.31 -0.59 7.96
C ALA A 12 10.53 -1.93 7.22
N PHE A 13 11.64 -2.60 7.54
CA PHE A 13 11.97 -3.94 7.06
C PHE A 13 12.15 -4.84 8.28
N VAL A 14 11.72 -6.08 8.17
CA VAL A 14 11.81 -7.08 9.24
C VAL A 14 12.56 -8.30 8.73
N ASP A 15 13.25 -8.99 9.62
CA ASP A 15 13.92 -10.25 9.30
C ASP A 15 12.86 -11.35 9.07
N GLY A 16 12.94 -12.01 7.92
CA GLY A 16 12.07 -13.13 7.56
C GLY A 16 12.56 -14.49 8.08
N GLY A 17 13.75 -14.55 8.66
CA GLY A 17 14.36 -15.80 9.12
C GLY A 17 14.73 -16.76 7.98
N ILE A 18 15.23 -17.93 8.37
CA ILE A 18 16.05 -18.77 7.47
C ILE A 18 15.26 -19.63 6.47
N ASN A 19 13.97 -19.97 6.70
CA ASN A 19 13.27 -20.96 5.84
C ASN A 19 11.72 -20.99 6.00
N LYS A 20 11.02 -19.84 6.00
CA LYS A 20 9.56 -19.85 6.30
C LYS A 20 8.64 -18.99 5.43
N HIS A 21 9.12 -18.42 4.32
CA HIS A 21 8.31 -17.48 3.55
C HIS A 21 8.07 -17.94 2.11
N ARG A 22 6.86 -17.66 1.60
CA ARG A 22 6.45 -17.99 0.23
C ARG A 22 7.30 -17.28 -0.84
N ALA A 23 8.03 -16.24 -0.46
CA ALA A 23 8.94 -15.49 -1.32
C ALA A 23 10.12 -14.95 -0.50
N SER A 24 11.25 -14.70 -1.17
CA SER A 24 12.45 -14.09 -0.57
C SER A 24 12.25 -12.59 -0.23
N MET A 25 11.24 -11.95 -0.84
CA MET A 25 10.85 -10.58 -0.56
C MET A 25 9.32 -10.47 -0.56
N ILE A 26 8.77 -9.80 0.43
CA ILE A 26 7.34 -9.53 0.55
C ILE A 26 7.17 -8.03 0.64
N ILE A 27 6.44 -7.46 -0.31
CA ILE A 27 6.04 -6.06 -0.29
C ILE A 27 4.78 -5.96 0.58
N GLY A 28 4.91 -5.38 1.77
CA GLY A 28 3.84 -5.25 2.74
C GLY A 28 2.98 -4.01 2.51
N ALA A 29 1.90 -3.88 3.29
CA ALA A 29 0.95 -2.78 3.16
C ALA A 29 1.62 -1.39 3.28
N HIS A 30 2.60 -1.24 4.17
CA HIS A 30 3.30 0.04 4.35
C HIS A 30 4.01 0.50 3.07
N GLN A 31 4.64 -0.42 2.34
CA GLN A 31 5.31 -0.11 1.07
C GLN A 31 4.32 0.26 -0.04
N LEU A 32 3.06 -0.19 0.07
CA LEU A 32 2.01 0.08 -0.92
C LEU A 32 1.23 1.37 -0.64
N GLN A 33 1.35 1.94 0.56
CA GLN A 33 0.67 3.17 0.94
C GLN A 33 0.98 4.30 -0.05
N ASP A 34 -0.06 5.03 -0.44
CA ASP A 34 0.00 6.15 -1.39
C ASP A 34 0.74 5.86 -2.70
N ASN A 35 0.71 4.60 -3.16
CA ASN A 35 1.06 4.23 -4.51
C ASN A 35 -0.18 3.64 -5.19
N LEU A 36 -0.49 4.09 -6.41
CA LEU A 36 -1.55 3.48 -7.20
C LEU A 36 -1.00 2.19 -7.82
N LEU A 37 -1.62 1.06 -7.50
CA LEU A 37 -1.30 -0.25 -8.09
C LEU A 37 -2.38 -0.66 -9.08
N GLN A 38 -1.96 -1.12 -10.25
CA GLN A 38 -2.83 -1.65 -11.30
C GLN A 38 -2.47 -3.11 -11.57
N PHE A 39 -3.38 -4.02 -11.21
CA PHE A 39 -3.26 -5.44 -11.52
C PHE A 39 -3.92 -5.70 -12.88
N ASP A 40 -3.13 -5.66 -13.95
CA ASP A 40 -3.58 -5.98 -15.30
C ASP A 40 -3.43 -7.48 -15.55
N LEU A 41 -4.49 -8.23 -15.23
CA LEU A 41 -4.54 -9.68 -15.40
C LEU A 41 -4.50 -10.10 -16.88
N ALA A 42 -5.13 -9.32 -17.77
CA ALA A 42 -5.19 -9.64 -19.19
C ALA A 42 -3.81 -9.58 -19.84
N ARG A 43 -2.97 -8.64 -19.39
CA ARG A 43 -1.57 -8.52 -19.84
C ARG A 43 -0.57 -9.24 -18.93
N SER A 44 -1.03 -9.87 -17.85
CA SER A 44 -0.16 -10.46 -16.81
C SER A 44 0.89 -9.46 -16.28
N MET A 45 0.48 -8.21 -16.03
CA MET A 45 1.37 -7.13 -15.60
C MET A 45 0.87 -6.47 -14.31
N LEU A 46 1.83 -6.02 -13.50
CA LEU A 46 1.59 -5.10 -12.38
C LEU A 46 2.14 -3.73 -12.75
N GLY A 47 1.24 -2.76 -12.94
CA GLY A 47 1.58 -1.34 -13.03
C GLY A 47 1.61 -0.70 -11.66
N PHE A 48 2.53 0.24 -11.44
CA PHE A 48 2.60 1.01 -10.21
C PHE A 48 2.99 2.46 -10.50
N SER A 49 2.45 3.40 -9.73
CA SER A 49 2.90 4.79 -9.75
C SER A 49 4.13 4.98 -8.86
N SER A 50 4.82 6.12 -9.02
CA SER A 50 5.57 6.70 -7.91
C SER A 50 4.63 7.07 -6.76
N SER A 51 5.15 7.36 -5.57
CA SER A 51 4.32 7.87 -4.48
C SER A 51 3.48 9.07 -4.94
N LEU A 52 2.17 9.00 -4.68
CA LEU A 52 1.20 10.04 -5.00
C LEU A 52 1.47 11.31 -4.21
N LEU A 53 2.11 11.19 -3.03
CA LEU A 53 2.50 12.33 -2.20
C LEU A 53 3.45 13.26 -2.95
N LEU A 54 4.33 12.71 -3.80
CA LEU A 54 5.22 13.50 -4.66
C LEU A 54 4.47 14.27 -5.76
N ARG A 55 3.21 13.90 -6.02
CA ARG A 55 2.32 14.55 -6.99
C ARG A 55 1.29 15.44 -6.30
N GLY A 56 1.41 15.67 -4.99
CA GLY A 56 0.50 16.52 -4.22
C GLY A 56 -0.89 15.90 -3.96
N THR A 57 -1.01 14.57 -4.01
CA THR A 57 -2.25 13.86 -3.67
C THR A 57 -1.97 12.58 -2.87
N SER A 58 -3.00 11.90 -2.41
CA SER A 58 -2.91 10.64 -1.66
C SER A 58 -4.05 9.71 -2.09
N CYS A 59 -3.98 8.44 -1.69
CA CYS A 59 -5.09 7.50 -1.96
C CYS A 59 -6.40 7.95 -1.27
N SER A 60 -6.31 8.64 -0.14
CA SER A 60 -7.49 9.13 0.60
C SER A 60 -8.19 10.33 -0.07
N ASN A 61 -7.54 11.01 -1.01
CA ASN A 61 -8.13 12.15 -1.72
C ASN A 61 -9.10 11.73 -2.83
N PHE A 62 -9.30 10.42 -3.04
CA PHE A 62 -10.31 9.93 -3.95
C PHE A 62 -11.71 10.21 -3.40
N ASN A 63 -12.63 10.68 -4.26
CA ASN A 63 -13.99 10.98 -3.86
C ASN A 63 -14.83 9.68 -3.76
N PHE A 64 -14.89 9.11 -2.56
CA PHE A 64 -15.74 7.97 -2.25
C PHE A 64 -17.15 8.45 -1.85
N THR A 65 -18.07 8.60 -2.80
CA THR A 65 -19.49 8.80 -2.47
C THR A 65 -20.15 7.45 -2.21
N ALA A 66 -20.52 7.16 -0.97
CA ALA A 66 -21.34 6.00 -0.65
C ALA A 66 -22.79 6.25 -1.11
N THR A 67 -23.31 5.42 -1.99
CA THR A 67 -24.75 5.36 -2.23
C THR A 67 -25.39 4.66 -1.05
N THR A 68 -25.99 5.39 -0.12
CA THR A 68 -26.85 4.78 0.90
C THR A 68 -28.08 4.21 0.22
N THR A 69 -28.04 2.93 -0.15
CA THR A 69 -29.25 2.17 -0.47
C THR A 69 -29.92 1.76 0.85
N PRO A 70 -31.15 2.24 1.14
CA PRO A 70 -31.80 2.06 2.44
C PRO A 70 -32.38 0.66 2.70
N TYR A 71 -31.81 -0.40 2.11
CA TYR A 71 -32.47 -1.73 2.04
C TYR A 71 -31.68 -2.91 2.62
N MET A 72 -30.76 -2.70 3.55
CA MET A 72 -30.26 -3.82 4.37
C MET A 72 -30.34 -3.48 5.87
N GLU A 73 -31.56 -3.55 6.41
CA GLU A 73 -31.81 -4.24 7.68
C GLU A 73 -32.14 -5.71 7.38
#